data_AF-A0A094ZQK0-F1
#
_entry.id   AF-A0A094ZQK0-F1
#
_cell.length_a   1.000
_cell.length_b   1.000
_cell.length_c   1.000
_cell.angle_alpha   90.00
_cell.angle_beta   90.00
_cell.angle_gamma   90.00
#
_symmetry.space_group_name_H-M   'P 1'
#
loop_
_entity.id
_entity.type
_entity.pdbx_description
1 polymer ?
#
loop_
_entity_poly.entity_id
_entity_poly.type
_entity_poly.pdbx_seq_one_letter_code
_entity_poly.pdbx_strand_id
1 'polypeptide(L)' 'MEYLEQFTVIDKNRDGIISRRDLFKYALSIGEDLSMVD' A
#
# COMPACT_ATOMS: atom_id res chain seq x y z
N MET A 1 -1.03 -14.94 -4.45
CA MET A 1 0.09 -14.01 -4.28
C MET A 1 0.73 -14.29 -2.95
N GLU A 2 2.01 -14.62 -2.97
CA GLU A 2 2.80 -14.80 -1.75
C GLU A 2 2.93 -13.44 -1.03
N TYR A 3 3.06 -13.43 0.30
CA TYR A 3 3.11 -12.17 1.07
C TYR A 3 4.23 -11.23 0.60
N LEU A 4 5.35 -11.78 0.12
CA LEU A 4 6.48 -11.01 -0.42
C LEU A 4 6.15 -10.29 -1.74
N GLU A 5 5.32 -10.89 -2.59
CA GLU A 5 4.88 -10.26 -3.84
C GLU A 5 3.97 -9.08 -3.53
N GLN A 6 3.02 -9.26 -2.61
CA GLN A 6 2.12 -8.19 -2.17
C GLN A 6 2.90 -7.05 -1.51
N PHE A 7 3.88 -7.38 -0.68
CA PHE A 7 4.78 -6.40 -0.06
C PHE A 7 5.47 -5.54 -1.13
N THR A 8 6.05 -6.18 -2.16
CA THR A 8 6.75 -5.49 -3.26
C THR A 8 5.81 -4.60 -4.08
N VAL A 9 4.53 -4.94 -4.17
CA VAL A 9 3.52 -4.12 -4.84
C VAL A 9 3.25 -2.82 -4.06
N ILE A 10 3.20 -2.91 -2.73
CA ILE A 10 2.86 -1.80 -1.82
C ILE A 10 4.08 -0.92 -1.52
N ASP A 11 5.24 -1.50 -1.19
CA ASP A 11 6.50 -0.81 -0.92
C ASP A 11 7.13 -0.30 -2.23
N LYS A 12 6.65 0.85 -2.72
CA LYS A 12 7.09 1.44 -3.99
C LYS A 12 8.49 2.02 -3.93
N ASN A 13 8.93 2.54 -2.79
CA ASN A 13 10.26 3.12 -2.62
C ASN A 13 11.33 2.06 -2.27
N ARG A 14 10.92 0.83 -1.98
CA ARG A 14 11.80 -0.32 -1.75
C ARG A 14 12.75 -0.13 -0.58
N ASP A 15 12.27 0.51 0.47
CA ASP A 15 13.04 0.67 1.72
C ASP A 15 12.83 -0.50 2.69
N GLY A 16 11.95 -1.44 2.35
CA GLY A 16 11.62 -2.58 3.19
C GLY A 16 10.60 -2.26 4.29
N ILE A 17 9.90 -1.11 4.20
CA ILE A 17 8.90 -0.68 5.18
C ILE A 17 7.63 -0.24 4.44
N ILE A 18 6.48 -0.76 4.87
CA ILE A 18 5.18 -0.22 4.44
C ILE A 18 4.78 0.89 5.40
N SER A 19 4.92 2.15 4.98
CA SER A 19 4.48 3.30 5.76
C SER A 19 2.98 3.57 5.58
N ARG A 20 2.41 4.43 6.42
CA ARG A 20 1.02 4.92 6.24
C ARG A 20 0.80 5.53 4.85
N ARG A 21 1.81 6.21 4.31
CA ARG A 21 1.76 6.83 2.99
C ARG A 21 1.71 5.78 1.87
N ASP A 22 2.39 4.65 2.03
CA ASP A 22 2.40 3.58 1.04
C ASP A 22 1.07 2.84 1.03
N LEU A 23 0.50 2.57 2.21
CA LEU A 23 -0.86 2.04 2.33
C LEU A 23 -1.90 2.97 1.70
N PHE A 24 -1.82 4.27 1.98
CA PHE A 24 -2.74 5.26 1.41
C PHE A 24 -2.67 5.28 -0.13
N LYS A 25 -1.46 5.30 -0.71
CA LYS A 25 -1.27 5.24 -2.16
C LYS A 25 -1.77 3.92 -2.75
N TYR A 26 -1.53 2.82 -2.07
CA TYR A 26 -1.98 1.51 -2.52
C TYR A 26 -3.51 1.45 -2.55
N ALA A 27 -4.18 1.88 -1.49
CA ALA A 27 -5.64 1.94 -1.42
C ALA A 27 -6.25 2.83 -2.52
N LEU A 28 -5.66 4.00 -2.79
CA LEU A 28 -6.05 4.82 -3.95
C LEU A 28 -5.89 4.07 -5.28
N SER A 29 -4.81 3.28 -5.44
CA SER A 29 -4.53 2.57 -6.69
C SER A 29 -5.50 1.41 -6.99
N ILE A 30 -6.12 0.84 -5.96
CA ILE A 30 -7.11 -0.23 -6.10
C ILE A 30 -8.55 0.31 -6.07
N GLY A 31 -8.72 1.63 -6.02
CA GLY A 31 -10.03 2.29 -6.03
C GLY A 31 -10.81 2.16 -4.72
N GLU A 32 -10.12 1.89 -3.60
CA GLU A 32 -10.77 1.93 -2.28
C GLU A 32 -11.17 3.36 -1.91
N ASP A 33 -12.37 3.49 -1.35
CA ASP A 33 -12.86 4.75 -0.82
C ASP A 33 -12.25 5.01 0.56
N LEU A 34 -11.22 5.87 0.56
CA LEU A 34 -10.49 6.26 1.76
C LEU A 34 -11.20 7.34 2.59
N SER A 35 -12.42 7.76 2.22
CA SER A 35 -13.19 8.75 2.98
C SER A 35 -13.57 8.32 4.39
N MET A 36 -13.42 7.03 4.71
CA MET A 36 -13.72 6.45 6.03
C MET A 36 -12.49 6.22 6.91
N VAL A 37 -11.30 6.64 6.47
CA VAL A 37 -10.07 6.52 7.26
C VAL A 37 -9.87 7.82 8.05
N ASP A 38 -10.33 7.83 9.30
CA ASP A 38 -10.11 8.90 10.31
C ASP A 38 -8.60 9.14 10.59
#